data_AF-A0A4S0MMD0-F1
#
_entry.id   AF-A0A4S0MMD0-F1
#
_cell.length_a   1.000
_cell.length_b   1.000
_cell.length_c   1.000
_cell.angle_alpha   90.00
_cell.angle_beta   90.00
_cell.angle_gamma   90.00
#
_symmetry.space_group_name_H-M   'P 1'
#
loop_
_entity.id
_entity.type
_entity.pdbx_description
1 polymer ?
#
loop_
_entity_poly.entity_id
_entity_poly.type
_entity_poly.pdbx_seq_one_letter_code
_entity_poly.pdbx_strand_id
1 'polypeptide(L)'
;EFRSWIAEDGYGFAAAEIAATGECIGFVGLLETDHVPSLPAGTIEIGWRLAPEYWGKGYVTEAAEAWLAYGFQMLGVNEIVSFAVTGNHRSTA
;
A
#
# COMPACT_ATOMS: atom_id res chain seq x y z
N GLU A 1 -14.87 3.33 8.82
CA GLU A 1 -14.38 2.79 7.54
C GLU A 1 -12.90 2.40 7.66
N PHE A 2 -11.92 3.05 7.02
CA PHE A 2 -10.53 2.56 6.94
C PHE A 2 -9.84 2.19 8.25
N ARG A 3 -9.97 3.02 9.31
CA ARG A 3 -9.39 2.70 10.62
C ARG A 3 -10.00 1.46 11.28
N SER A 4 -11.28 1.21 11.02
CA SER A 4 -11.98 0.05 11.56
C SER A 4 -11.53 -1.21 10.83
N TRP A 5 -11.46 -1.18 9.49
CA TRP A 5 -10.94 -2.30 8.69
C TRP A 5 -9.51 -2.65 9.06
N ILE A 6 -8.61 -1.67 9.19
CA ILE A 6 -7.23 -1.92 9.64
C ILE A 6 -7.19 -2.57 11.02
N ALA A 7 -8.07 -2.17 11.93
CA ALA A 7 -8.13 -2.75 13.27
C ALA A 7 -8.70 -4.18 13.29
N GLU A 8 -9.61 -4.49 12.36
CA GLU A 8 -10.25 -5.81 12.23
C GLU A 8 -9.35 -6.80 11.47
N ASP A 9 -8.83 -6.39 10.32
CA ASP A 9 -8.07 -7.24 9.40
C ASP A 9 -6.57 -7.26 9.72
N GLY A 10 -6.08 -6.26 10.48
CA GLY A 10 -4.67 -6.08 10.81
C GLY A 10 -3.84 -5.44 9.70
N TYR A 11 -4.46 -5.09 8.56
CA TYR A 11 -3.81 -4.44 7.43
C TYR A 11 -4.77 -3.51 6.67
N GLY A 12 -4.21 -2.62 5.86
CA GLY A 12 -4.93 -1.60 5.09
C GLY A 12 -3.97 -0.51 4.64
N PHE A 13 -4.47 0.56 4.03
CA PHE A 13 -3.68 1.77 3.79
C PHE A 13 -3.35 2.49 5.10
N ALA A 14 -2.26 2.06 5.72
CA ALA A 14 -1.74 2.60 6.96
C ALA A 14 -0.95 3.89 6.73
N ALA A 15 -0.89 4.74 7.76
CA ALA A 15 -0.04 5.93 7.73
C ALA A 15 1.43 5.53 7.54
N ALA A 16 2.11 6.20 6.61
CA ALA A 16 3.55 6.11 6.45
C ALA A 16 4.17 7.25 7.25
N GLU A 17 5.01 6.91 8.23
CA GLU A 17 5.70 7.86 9.09
C GLU A 17 7.22 7.74 8.94
N ILE A 18 7.92 8.87 9.02
CA ILE A 18 9.37 8.86 9.14
C ILE A 18 9.72 8.36 10.54
N ALA A 19 10.33 7.18 10.65
CA ALA A 19 10.62 6.52 11.93
C ALA A 19 11.39 7.41 12.92
N ALA A 20 12.29 8.27 12.42
CA ALA A 20 13.09 9.16 13.26
C ALA A 20 12.31 10.33 13.89
N THR A 21 11.20 10.77 13.27
CA THR A 21 10.49 11.98 13.66
C THR A 21 9.02 11.73 14.01
N GLY A 22 8.45 10.60 13.60
CA GLY A 22 7.01 10.34 13.66
C GLY A 22 6.20 11.20 12.69
N GLU A 23 6.85 11.88 11.75
CA GLU A 23 6.17 12.74 10.78
C GLU A 23 5.43 11.89 9.77
N CYS A 24 4.10 12.05 9.69
CA CYS A 24 3.26 11.38 8.71
C CYS A 24 3.46 12.00 7.33
N ILE A 25 3.89 11.18 6.37
CA ILE A 25 4.24 11.60 5.00
C ILE A 25 3.26 11.10 3.95
N GLY A 26 2.23 10.35 4.36
CA GLY A 26 1.22 9.78 3.47
C GLY A 26 0.76 8.40 3.95
N PHE A 27 0.53 7.49 3.01
CA PHE A 27 0.17 6.10 3.30
C PHE A 27 0.77 5.13 2.29
N VAL A 28 1.00 3.91 2.77
CA VAL A 28 1.38 2.73 1.98
C VAL A 28 0.70 1.53 2.62
N GLY A 29 0.16 0.61 1.83
CA GLY A 29 -0.41 -0.61 2.39
C GLY A 29 -1.07 -1.53 1.39
N LEU A 30 -1.67 -2.59 1.93
CA LEU A 30 -2.44 -3.59 1.20
C LEU A 30 -3.94 -3.35 1.40
N LEU A 31 -4.77 -3.71 0.42
CA LEU A 31 -6.23 -3.64 0.53
C LEU A 31 -6.90 -4.74 -0.30
N GLU A 32 -7.99 -5.31 0.21
CA GLU A 32 -8.89 -6.15 -0.58
C GLU A 32 -9.71 -5.33 -1.56
N THR A 33 -9.83 -5.83 -2.79
CA THR A 33 -10.50 -5.12 -3.89
C THR A 33 -11.83 -5.73 -4.31
N ASP A 34 -12.49 -6.48 -3.42
CA ASP A 34 -13.80 -7.12 -3.69
C ASP A 34 -14.91 -6.12 -4.10
N HIS A 35 -14.73 -4.85 -3.76
CA HIS A 35 -15.62 -3.76 -4.16
C HIS A 35 -15.34 -3.23 -5.59
N VAL A 36 -14.31 -3.72 -6.28
CA VAL A 36 -13.88 -3.32 -7.62
C VAL A 36 -14.32 -4.38 -8.64
N PRO A 37 -15.42 -4.17 -9.38
CA PRO A 37 -16.01 -5.21 -10.23
C PRO A 37 -15.12 -5.69 -11.39
N SER A 38 -14.10 -4.91 -11.76
CA SER A 38 -13.16 -5.23 -12.82
C SER A 38 -12.00 -6.12 -12.37
N LEU A 39 -11.86 -6.38 -11.07
CA LEU A 39 -10.83 -7.25 -10.51
C LEU A 39 -11.46 -8.57 -10.04
N PRO A 40 -10.73 -9.69 -10.13
CA PRO A 40 -11.15 -10.94 -9.52
C PRO A 40 -11.44 -10.79 -8.02
N ALA A 41 -12.40 -11.56 -7.51
CA ALA A 41 -12.65 -11.62 -6.07
C ALA A 41 -11.42 -12.16 -5.33
N GLY A 42 -11.14 -11.60 -4.15
CA GLY A 42 -9.95 -11.91 -3.35
C GLY A 42 -8.65 -11.27 -3.85
N THR A 43 -8.71 -10.37 -4.83
CA THR A 43 -7.53 -9.63 -5.28
C THR A 43 -7.05 -8.66 -4.19
N ILE A 44 -5.79 -8.79 -3.81
CA ILE A 44 -5.08 -7.85 -2.94
C ILE A 44 -4.33 -6.83 -3.79
N GLU A 45 -4.60 -5.55 -3.56
CA GLU A 45 -3.87 -4.42 -4.11
C GLU A 45 -2.80 -3.94 -3.13
N ILE A 46 -1.62 -3.59 -3.63
CA ILE A 46 -0.68 -2.69 -2.94
C ILE A 46 -0.76 -1.28 -3.54
N GLY A 47 -0.85 -0.28 -2.67
CA GLY A 47 -1.02 1.11 -3.07
C GLY A 47 -0.34 2.10 -2.13
N TRP A 48 -0.04 3.29 -2.65
CA TRP A 48 0.64 4.35 -1.92
C TRP A 48 0.26 5.74 -2.43
N ARG A 49 0.32 6.73 -1.52
CA ARG A 49 0.42 8.15 -1.86
C ARG A 49 1.24 8.85 -0.79
N LEU A 50 2.24 9.62 -1.21
CA LEU A 50 3.03 10.48 -0.35
C LEU A 50 2.79 11.95 -0.71
N ALA A 51 2.98 12.84 0.27
CA ALA A 51 3.06 14.26 -0.02
C ALA A 51 4.28 14.58 -0.92
N PRO A 52 4.17 15.53 -1.87
CA PRO A 52 5.17 15.73 -2.93
C PRO A 52 6.58 16.01 -2.43
N GLU A 53 6.72 16.62 -1.25
CA GLU A 53 8.00 17.00 -0.64
C GLU A 53 8.84 15.79 -0.21
N TYR A 54 8.22 14.60 -0.15
CA TYR A 54 8.85 13.34 0.24
C TYR A 54 9.08 12.37 -0.93
N TRP A 55 8.75 12.78 -2.16
CA TRP A 55 8.99 11.97 -3.35
C TRP A 55 10.48 11.81 -3.66
N GLY A 56 10.86 10.69 -4.27
CA GLY A 56 12.24 10.42 -4.70
C GLY A 56 13.23 10.13 -3.57
N LYS A 57 12.75 9.88 -2.36
CA LYS A 57 13.57 9.59 -1.16
C LYS A 57 13.64 8.11 -0.79
N GLY A 58 12.99 7.22 -1.55
CA GLY A 58 12.99 5.76 -1.30
C GLY A 58 11.93 5.26 -0.31
N TYR A 59 11.19 6.16 0.37
CA TYR A 59 10.21 5.77 1.40
C TYR A 59 9.13 4.78 0.92
N VAL A 60 8.61 4.96 -0.30
CA VAL A 60 7.60 4.02 -0.84
C VAL A 60 8.23 2.65 -1.06
N THR A 61 9.44 2.58 -1.62
CA THR A 61 10.13 1.30 -1.88
C THR A 61 10.34 0.53 -0.59
N GLU A 62 10.90 1.19 0.43
CA GLU A 62 11.10 0.59 1.76
C GLU A 62 9.79 0.09 2.37
N ALA A 63 8.75 0.93 2.39
CA ALA A 63 7.46 0.55 2.96
C ALA A 63 6.77 -0.55 2.14
N ALA A 64 6.85 -0.51 0.81
CA ALA A 64 6.25 -1.50 -0.07
C ALA A 64 6.92 -2.87 0.08
N GLU A 65 8.25 -2.93 0.21
CA GLU A 65 8.97 -4.18 0.48
C GLU A 65 8.49 -4.85 1.77
N ALA A 66 8.29 -4.07 2.84
CA ALA A 66 7.75 -4.57 4.10
C ALA A 66 6.31 -5.09 3.94
N TRP A 67 5.45 -4.35 3.23
CA TRP A 67 4.06 -4.77 2.97
C TRP A 67 3.97 -6.01 2.06
N LEU A 68 4.82 -6.11 1.03
CA LEU A 68 4.90 -7.30 0.18
C LEU A 68 5.34 -8.52 1.00
N ALA A 69 6.36 -8.37 1.85
CA ALA A 69 6.80 -9.44 2.74
C ALA A 69 5.67 -9.89 3.66
N TYR A 70 4.93 -8.94 4.26
CA TYR A 70 3.75 -9.24 5.07
C TYR A 70 2.68 -9.99 4.27
N GLY A 71 2.32 -9.50 3.07
CA GLY A 71 1.31 -10.14 2.22
C GLY A 71 1.67 -11.59 1.86
N PHE A 72 2.88 -11.81 1.36
CA PHE A 72 3.29 -13.16 0.94
C PHE A 72 3.56 -14.11 2.11
N GLN A 73 4.15 -13.64 3.21
CA GLN A 73 4.59 -14.51 4.31
C GLN A 73 3.54 -14.68 5.40
N MET A 74 2.80 -13.62 5.73
CA MET A 74 1.84 -13.62 6.83
C MET A 74 0.41 -13.85 6.35
N LEU A 75 0.00 -13.19 5.27
CA LEU A 75 -1.35 -13.41 4.69
C LEU A 75 -1.38 -14.65 3.77
N GLY A 76 -0.23 -15.08 3.24
CA GLY A 76 -0.13 -16.27 2.39
C GLY A 76 -0.79 -16.12 1.03
N VAL A 77 -0.93 -14.89 0.54
CA VAL A 77 -1.52 -14.64 -0.80
C VAL A 77 -0.54 -15.03 -1.89
N ASN A 78 -1.04 -15.50 -3.03
CA ASN A 78 -0.19 -15.93 -4.14
C ASN A 78 0.12 -14.80 -5.13
N GLU A 79 -0.65 -13.72 -5.09
CA GLU A 79 -0.55 -12.59 -6.00
C GLU A 79 -0.92 -11.30 -5.26
N ILE A 80 -0.18 -10.24 -5.55
CA ILE A 80 -0.49 -8.87 -5.14
C ILE A 80 -0.37 -8.01 -6.39
N VAL A 81 -1.41 -7.23 -6.69
CA VAL A 81 -1.45 -6.36 -7.86
C VAL A 81 -1.23 -4.90 -7.47
N SER A 82 -0.83 -4.09 -8.43
CA SER A 82 -0.87 -2.63 -8.30
C SER A 82 -1.24 -2.03 -9.64
N PHE A 83 -1.94 -0.90 -9.63
CA PHE A 83 -2.32 -0.19 -10.84
C PHE A 83 -2.20 1.31 -10.64
N ALA A 84 -1.83 1.99 -11.72
CA ALA A 84 -1.71 3.43 -11.76
C ALA A 84 -2.24 3.95 -13.10
N VAL A 85 -2.65 5.22 -13.12
CA VAL A 85 -2.97 5.90 -14.37
C VAL A 85 -1.74 5.93 -15.27
N THR A 86 -1.91 5.78 -16.59
CA THR A 86 -0.83 5.63 -17.57
C THR A 86 0.27 6.70 -17.47
N GLY A 87 -0.07 7.94 -17.09
CA GLY A 87 0.89 9.04 -16.95
C GLY A 87 1.66 9.08 -15.63
N ASN A 88 1.38 8.17 -14.69
CA ASN A 88 2.03 8.15 -13.38
C ASN A 88 3.35 7.38 -13.42
N HIS A 89 4.31 7.92 -14.16
CA HIS A 89 5.63 7.32 -14.33
C HIS A 89 6.38 7.11 -13.02
N ARG A 90 6.11 7.91 -11.98
CA ARG A 90 6.74 7.74 -10.67
C ARG A 90 6.29 6.47 -9.94
N SER A 91 5.09 5.97 -10.24
CA SER A 91 4.59 4.72 -9.66
C SER A 91 4.90 3.49 -10.51
N THR A 92 5.29 3.65 -11.78
CA THR A 92 5.47 2.53 -12.73
C THR A 92 6.89 2.34 -13.23
N ALA A 93 7.83 3.21 -12.86
CA ALA A 93 9.25 3.12 -13.23
C ALA A 93 10.03 2.29 -12.21
#